data_AF-A0A523VIX7-F1
#
_entry.id   AF-A0A523VIX7-F1
#
_cell.length_a   1.000
_cell.length_b   1.000
_cell.length_c   1.000
_cell.angle_alpha   90.00
_cell.angle_beta   90.00
_cell.angle_gamma   90.00
#
_symmetry.space_group_name_H-M   'P 1'
#
loop_
_entity.id
_entity.type
_entity.pdbx_description
1 polymer ?
#
loop_
_entity_poly.entity_id
_entity_poly.type
_entity_poly.pdbx_seq_one_letter_code
_entity_poly.pdbx_strand_id
1 'polypeptide(L)'
;MPFRFKLIFVALLTALIITVLGFPLAPFIQSEAYFTFTGGGHGHGVGMSMAGVKKQAKAGRDYPTIMKYYYGSIRVGKKSLPRYIRAAILSTTSKLSFSANKDFRVYDSRNRYLKTVKRSDAFKVSFKRGRYYLYVVRKSKTIWSARRNISIVIKPWRASYLRLNNNGRRFKGNFYARSIGGSSIWAINKVSLRTYLKGLGEEPESWPIKGLRTLAVAARTYAVGKINKKQKHYDILPQQQYYVGIRKAPRLASAVNSTKSVIATYGTRPILAAYSANSGGYVADFRTIWGGKGYPYLRARKDNWSKGTKNYRWGPVTFSRSRLQSILRKQGVNVGTISAIRLGSRASDRRPVRVKVIGSKGNRTLRAYSEFSAKLGLKSSLIWVRKGGSKRLTINASTKRLRPGQPLLIYGRITPKTKGTLTLRYKKGGRGWKTAKRVKVNGSRYKIKVRPNTANRYVFSAKLGSRRSRNMVILARGKRVKRLSGKGKASLSAKRISINASAKRVRPRQPILIYGKATFLDKTTL
;
A
#
# COMPACT_ATOMS: atom_id res chain seq x y z
N MET A 1 83.10 -18.75 -26.71
CA MET A 1 83.97 -17.66 -26.24
C MET A 1 83.24 -16.86 -25.15
N PRO A 2 83.96 -16.40 -24.12
CA PRO A 2 83.51 -16.37 -22.72
C PRO A 2 83.07 -14.96 -22.29
N PHE A 3 82.44 -14.75 -21.14
CA PHE A 3 83.17 -14.38 -19.92
C PHE A 3 82.35 -14.65 -18.65
N ARG A 4 83.06 -15.26 -17.70
CA ARG A 4 82.68 -15.54 -16.31
C ARG A 4 82.70 -14.25 -15.49
N PHE A 5 81.87 -14.14 -14.46
CA PHE A 5 82.34 -13.77 -13.12
C PHE A 5 81.43 -14.37 -12.04
N LYS A 6 82.04 -15.21 -11.20
CA LYS A 6 81.50 -15.68 -9.92
C LYS A 6 81.61 -14.53 -8.92
N LEU A 7 80.62 -14.35 -8.05
CA LEU A 7 80.88 -13.93 -6.68
C LEU A 7 79.94 -14.67 -5.74
N ILE A 8 80.53 -15.50 -4.90
CA ILE A 8 79.92 -16.19 -3.77
C ILE A 8 80.04 -15.23 -2.58
N PHE A 9 78.94 -14.98 -1.88
CA PHE A 9 78.98 -14.52 -0.48
C PHE A 9 78.00 -15.36 0.33
N VAL A 10 78.56 -16.17 1.23
CA VAL A 10 77.87 -16.93 2.27
C VAL A 10 78.13 -16.21 3.58
N ALA A 11 77.08 -15.81 4.31
CA ALA A 11 77.02 -15.91 5.78
C ALA A 11 75.66 -15.43 6.32
N LEU A 12 74.87 -16.39 6.81
CA LEU A 12 74.06 -16.38 8.03
C LEU A 12 73.64 -15.02 8.63
N LEU A 13 72.33 -14.74 8.67
CA LEU A 13 71.72 -14.11 9.84
C LEU A 13 70.24 -14.53 9.99
N THR A 14 70.01 -15.38 11.00
CA THR A 14 68.86 -15.45 11.91
C THR A 14 67.43 -15.44 11.34
N ALA A 15 66.76 -16.56 11.60
CA ALA A 15 65.31 -16.69 11.66
C ALA A 15 64.63 -15.51 12.37
N LEU A 16 63.75 -14.80 11.66
CA LEU A 16 62.62 -14.12 12.29
C LEU A 16 61.33 -14.66 11.66
N ILE A 17 60.86 -15.75 12.27
CA ILE A 17 59.48 -16.19 12.20
C ILE A 17 58.63 -15.03 12.76
N ILE A 18 58.06 -14.19 11.88
CA ILE A 18 56.93 -13.35 12.27
C ILE A 18 55.68 -14.21 12.16
N THR A 19 55.43 -14.94 13.24
CA THR A 19 54.13 -15.51 13.56
C THR A 19 53.14 -14.37 13.78
N VAL A 20 52.28 -14.17 12.77
CA VAL A 20 50.85 -13.84 12.90
C VAL A 20 50.49 -12.87 14.06
N LEU A 21 50.38 -11.59 13.75
CA LEU A 21 49.19 -10.85 14.19
C LEU A 21 48.16 -10.88 13.07
N GLY A 22 47.44 -12.00 13.03
CA GLY A 22 46.19 -12.16 12.31
C GLY A 22 45.18 -11.17 12.86
N PHE A 23 45.27 -9.91 12.42
CA PHE A 23 44.08 -9.11 12.33
C PHE A 23 43.31 -9.67 11.14
N PRO A 24 42.14 -10.32 11.34
CA PRO A 24 41.25 -10.52 10.23
C PRO A 24 41.06 -9.14 9.60
N LEU A 25 41.43 -8.97 8.33
CA LEU A 25 41.02 -7.82 7.55
C LEU A 25 39.52 -7.74 7.76
N ALA A 26 39.09 -6.82 8.63
CA ALA A 26 37.68 -6.66 8.91
C ALA A 26 37.04 -6.48 7.54
N PRO A 27 36.11 -7.37 7.12
CA PRO A 27 35.62 -7.38 5.76
C PRO A 27 35.23 -5.95 5.44
N PHE A 28 35.78 -5.36 4.38
CA PHE A 28 35.57 -3.96 4.06
C PHE A 28 34.06 -3.76 3.95
N ILE A 29 33.41 -3.30 5.02
CA ILE A 29 31.95 -3.18 5.08
C ILE A 29 31.66 -1.98 4.21
N GLN A 30 31.51 -2.22 2.90
CA GLN A 30 31.12 -1.19 1.98
C GLN A 30 29.79 -0.64 2.49
N SER A 31 29.81 0.62 2.92
CA SER A 31 28.66 1.21 3.59
C SER A 31 27.39 0.99 2.75
N GLU A 32 26.36 0.48 3.41
CA GLU A 32 25.08 0.22 2.75
C GLU A 32 24.57 1.53 2.12
N ALA A 33 24.41 1.55 0.80
CA ALA A 33 23.84 2.69 0.12
C ALA A 33 22.33 2.72 0.32
N TYR A 34 21.76 3.92 0.23
CA TYR A 34 20.32 4.12 0.33
C TYR A 34 19.82 4.94 -0.86
N PHE A 35 18.62 4.60 -1.30
CA PHE A 35 17.89 5.28 -2.35
C PHE A 35 16.61 5.87 -1.74
N THR A 36 16.48 7.19 -1.79
CA THR A 36 15.32 7.89 -1.27
C THR A 36 14.46 8.41 -2.41
N PHE A 37 13.18 8.03 -2.38
CA PHE A 37 12.17 8.42 -3.35
C PHE A 37 11.19 9.41 -2.73
N THR A 38 10.91 10.47 -3.47
CA THR A 38 9.75 11.35 -3.25
C THR A 38 8.87 11.30 -4.47
N GLY A 39 7.62 11.72 -4.35
CA GLY A 39 6.71 11.67 -5.48
C GLY A 39 5.41 12.42 -5.27
N GLY A 40 4.54 12.31 -6.26
CA GLY A 40 3.20 12.87 -6.24
C GLY A 40 2.14 11.87 -6.71
N GLY A 41 0.92 12.03 -6.22
CA GLY A 41 -0.21 11.19 -6.61
C GLY A 41 -0.20 9.79 -5.97
N HIS A 42 -1.24 9.02 -6.27
CA HIS A 42 -1.42 7.65 -5.83
C HIS A 42 -2.26 6.87 -6.86
N GLY A 43 -1.68 5.80 -7.39
CA GLY A 43 -2.20 4.99 -8.49
C GLY A 43 -1.50 5.31 -9.81
N HIS A 44 -2.11 4.89 -10.92
CA HIS A 44 -1.55 5.10 -12.26
C HIS A 44 -1.60 6.56 -12.72
N GLY A 45 -2.53 7.38 -12.21
CA GLY A 45 -2.68 8.78 -12.62
C GLY A 45 -3.40 9.00 -13.95
N VAL A 46 -3.55 7.97 -14.80
CA VAL A 46 -4.34 8.05 -16.04
C VAL A 46 -5.82 8.31 -15.76
N GLY A 47 -6.43 9.23 -16.52
CA GLY A 47 -7.84 9.57 -16.43
C GLY A 47 -8.21 10.31 -15.15
N MET A 48 -9.33 9.93 -14.54
CA MET A 48 -9.95 10.71 -13.48
C MET A 48 -9.23 10.58 -12.13
N SER A 49 -8.90 11.74 -11.53
CA SER A 49 -8.32 11.84 -10.18
C SER A 49 -9.42 11.88 -9.13
N MET A 50 -9.58 10.82 -8.33
CA MET A 50 -10.61 10.73 -7.31
C MET A 50 -10.54 11.88 -6.28
N ALA A 51 -9.33 12.26 -5.87
CA ALA A 51 -9.15 13.42 -4.99
C ALA A 51 -9.60 14.74 -5.65
N GLY A 52 -9.35 14.91 -6.95
CA GLY A 52 -9.78 16.08 -7.70
C GLY A 52 -11.30 16.10 -7.93
N VAL A 53 -11.92 14.96 -8.22
CA VAL A 53 -13.39 14.81 -8.29
C VAL A 53 -14.04 15.26 -6.99
N LYS A 54 -13.53 14.81 -5.84
CA LYS A 54 -14.06 15.23 -4.55
C LYS A 54 -14.01 16.74 -4.37
N LYS A 55 -12.89 17.39 -4.77
CA LYS A 55 -12.73 18.85 -4.65
C LYS A 55 -13.65 19.60 -5.61
N GLN A 56 -13.76 19.15 -6.86
CA GLN A 56 -14.68 19.73 -7.85
C GLN A 56 -16.15 19.60 -7.44
N ALA A 57 -16.55 18.44 -6.92
CA ALA A 57 -17.91 18.21 -6.46
C ALA A 57 -18.27 19.07 -5.22
N LYS A 58 -17.29 19.38 -4.37
CA LYS A 58 -17.47 20.36 -3.28
C LYS A 58 -17.66 21.78 -3.81
N ALA A 59 -16.99 22.12 -4.90
CA ALA A 59 -17.17 23.38 -5.62
C ALA A 59 -18.41 23.40 -6.54
N GLY A 60 -19.39 22.52 -6.29
CA GLY A 60 -20.66 22.53 -7.01
C GLY A 60 -20.65 21.95 -8.42
N ARG A 61 -19.50 21.56 -9.00
CA ARG A 61 -19.45 21.02 -10.37
C ARG A 61 -20.18 19.67 -10.47
N ASP A 62 -20.93 19.50 -11.54
CA ASP A 62 -21.70 18.29 -11.83
C ASP A 62 -20.88 17.22 -12.57
N TYR A 63 -21.45 16.02 -12.72
CA TYR A 63 -20.69 14.87 -13.23
C TYR A 63 -20.29 14.99 -14.72
N PRO A 64 -21.11 15.52 -15.66
CA PRO A 64 -20.68 15.69 -17.04
C PRO A 64 -19.48 16.65 -17.13
N THR A 65 -19.53 17.78 -16.41
CA THR A 65 -18.44 18.76 -16.38
C THR A 65 -17.15 18.16 -15.81
N ILE A 66 -17.25 17.45 -14.67
CA ILE A 66 -16.08 16.81 -14.06
C ILE A 66 -15.49 15.74 -14.99
N MET A 67 -16.33 14.94 -15.66
CA MET A 67 -15.84 13.91 -16.58
C MET A 67 -15.17 14.52 -17.82
N LYS A 68 -15.76 15.54 -18.45
CA LYS A 68 -15.15 16.26 -19.60
C LYS A 68 -13.80 16.89 -19.23
N TYR A 69 -13.64 17.37 -18.00
CA TYR A 69 -12.34 17.87 -17.52
C TYR A 69 -11.22 16.79 -17.58
N TYR A 70 -11.53 15.55 -17.20
CA TYR A 70 -10.54 14.46 -17.15
C TYR A 70 -10.37 13.69 -18.46
N TYR A 71 -11.42 13.58 -19.27
CA TYR A 71 -11.44 12.76 -20.48
C TYR A 71 -11.55 13.59 -21.78
N GLY A 72 -11.63 14.91 -21.72
CA GLY A 72 -11.71 15.76 -22.90
C GLY A 72 -13.04 15.60 -23.65
N SER A 73 -12.96 15.49 -24.99
CA SER A 73 -14.09 15.52 -25.92
C SER A 73 -14.92 14.23 -25.91
N ILE A 74 -15.48 13.89 -24.76
CA ILE A 74 -16.38 12.75 -24.57
C ILE A 74 -17.84 13.20 -24.53
N ARG A 75 -18.74 12.29 -24.90
CA ARG A 75 -20.19 12.45 -24.72
C ARG A 75 -20.64 11.69 -23.48
N VAL A 76 -21.39 12.34 -22.60
CA VAL A 76 -21.96 11.73 -21.38
C VAL A 76 -23.47 11.69 -21.54
N GLY A 77 -24.08 10.50 -21.52
CA GLY A 77 -25.51 10.37 -21.77
C GLY A 77 -26.04 8.97 -21.51
N LYS A 78 -27.37 8.82 -21.59
CA LYS A 78 -28.05 7.53 -21.43
C LYS A 78 -27.75 6.61 -22.62
N LYS A 79 -27.54 5.32 -22.35
CA LYS A 79 -27.38 4.25 -23.37
C LYS A 79 -28.08 2.98 -22.91
N SER A 80 -28.42 2.11 -23.87
CA SER A 80 -28.78 0.72 -23.55
C SER A 80 -27.56 -0.01 -23.02
N LEU A 81 -27.70 -0.72 -21.90
CA LEU A 81 -26.59 -1.35 -21.19
C LEU A 81 -26.85 -2.83 -20.94
N PRO A 82 -25.81 -3.67 -20.87
CA PRO A 82 -25.94 -5.06 -20.45
C PRO A 82 -26.61 -5.19 -19.08
N ARG A 83 -27.53 -6.14 -18.96
CA ARG A 83 -28.27 -6.40 -17.70
C ARG A 83 -27.35 -6.93 -16.59
N TYR A 84 -26.37 -7.75 -16.94
CA TYR A 84 -25.51 -8.47 -16.01
C TYR A 84 -24.02 -8.19 -16.24
N ILE A 85 -23.25 -8.38 -15.17
CA ILE A 85 -21.79 -8.44 -15.18
C ILE A 85 -21.32 -9.64 -14.37
N ARG A 86 -20.20 -10.25 -14.79
CA ARG A 86 -19.51 -11.35 -14.14
C ARG A 86 -18.22 -10.83 -13.50
N ALA A 87 -18.26 -10.58 -12.20
CA ALA A 87 -17.10 -10.12 -11.45
C ALA A 87 -16.33 -11.31 -10.87
N ALA A 88 -15.07 -11.48 -11.25
CA ALA A 88 -14.17 -12.39 -10.53
C ALA A 88 -13.92 -11.81 -9.13
N ILE A 89 -14.03 -12.64 -8.08
CA ILE A 89 -13.93 -12.20 -6.69
C ILE A 89 -12.63 -12.68 -6.04
N LEU A 90 -12.32 -13.96 -6.25
CA LEU A 90 -11.18 -14.64 -5.62
C LEU A 90 -10.80 -15.86 -6.47
N SER A 91 -9.51 -16.17 -6.50
CA SER A 91 -8.96 -17.46 -6.93
C SER A 91 -8.23 -18.15 -5.78
N THR A 92 -8.27 -19.48 -5.74
CA THR A 92 -7.52 -20.26 -4.75
C THR A 92 -7.21 -21.66 -5.29
N THR A 93 -6.11 -22.26 -4.86
CA THR A 93 -5.78 -23.68 -5.06
C THR A 93 -6.45 -24.59 -4.02
N SER A 94 -7.06 -23.98 -2.99
CA SER A 94 -7.79 -24.64 -1.91
C SER A 94 -9.30 -24.74 -2.22
N LYS A 95 -10.15 -24.84 -1.19
CA LYS A 95 -11.61 -24.87 -1.32
C LYS A 95 -12.22 -23.47 -1.30
N LEU A 96 -13.17 -23.20 -2.20
CA LEU A 96 -14.16 -22.14 -2.02
C LEU A 96 -15.25 -22.64 -1.07
N SER A 97 -15.77 -21.75 -0.23
CA SER A 97 -16.78 -22.07 0.78
C SER A 97 -17.90 -21.03 0.77
N PHE A 98 -19.14 -21.50 0.68
CA PHE A 98 -20.34 -20.68 0.56
C PHE A 98 -21.35 -21.01 1.67
N SER A 99 -22.01 -19.99 2.18
CA SER A 99 -23.17 -20.08 3.08
C SER A 99 -24.18 -19.00 2.70
N ALA A 100 -25.35 -18.96 3.35
CA ALA A 100 -26.40 -18.00 3.04
C ALA A 100 -27.30 -17.74 4.26
N ASN A 101 -28.14 -16.71 4.20
CA ASN A 101 -29.10 -16.42 5.26
C ASN A 101 -30.35 -17.31 5.25
N LYS A 102 -30.64 -17.96 4.13
CA LYS A 102 -31.69 -18.98 3.98
C LYS A 102 -31.14 -20.10 3.11
N ASP A 103 -31.93 -21.16 2.92
CA ASP A 103 -31.57 -22.27 2.05
C ASP A 103 -31.26 -21.79 0.62
N PHE A 104 -30.23 -22.39 0.02
CA PHE A 104 -29.76 -22.06 -1.32
C PHE A 104 -29.53 -23.33 -2.14
N ARG A 105 -29.41 -23.19 -3.47
CA ARG A 105 -29.33 -24.34 -4.37
C ARG A 105 -28.03 -24.34 -5.18
N VAL A 106 -27.52 -25.54 -5.41
CA VAL A 106 -26.32 -25.82 -6.18
C VAL A 106 -26.71 -26.58 -7.43
N TYR A 107 -26.13 -26.17 -8.56
CA TYR A 107 -26.32 -26.71 -9.88
C TYR A 107 -24.96 -26.96 -10.55
N ASP A 108 -24.93 -27.76 -11.59
CA ASP A 108 -23.81 -27.71 -12.54
C ASP A 108 -23.98 -26.55 -13.55
N SER A 109 -22.99 -26.32 -14.40
CA SER A 109 -23.07 -25.25 -15.41
C SER A 109 -23.96 -25.56 -16.61
N ARG A 110 -24.53 -26.77 -16.71
CA ARG A 110 -25.64 -27.10 -17.62
C ARG A 110 -27.00 -26.86 -16.94
N ASN A 111 -27.00 -26.22 -15.78
CA ASN A 111 -28.20 -25.89 -15.00
C ASN A 111 -28.93 -27.12 -14.43
N ARG A 112 -28.28 -28.28 -14.35
CA ARG A 112 -28.86 -29.46 -13.68
C ARG A 112 -28.73 -29.33 -12.17
N TYR A 113 -29.82 -29.60 -11.46
CA TYR A 113 -29.85 -29.53 -10.00
C TYR A 113 -28.92 -30.57 -9.37
N LEU A 114 -28.20 -30.17 -8.32
CA LEU A 114 -27.30 -31.05 -7.58
C LEU A 114 -27.70 -31.20 -6.12
N LYS A 115 -27.93 -30.09 -5.41
CA LYS A 115 -28.20 -30.12 -3.98
C LYS A 115 -28.85 -28.83 -3.49
N THR A 116 -29.79 -28.96 -2.55
CA THR A 116 -30.24 -27.86 -1.68
C THR A 116 -29.40 -27.86 -0.41
N VAL A 117 -28.86 -26.71 -0.05
CA VAL A 117 -27.98 -26.52 1.11
C VAL A 117 -28.74 -25.70 2.14
N LYS A 118 -28.88 -26.25 3.36
CA LYS A 118 -29.60 -25.60 4.46
C LYS A 118 -28.86 -24.37 4.96
N ARG A 119 -29.60 -23.38 5.47
CA ARG A 119 -29.01 -22.13 6.04
C ARG A 119 -27.94 -22.35 7.11
N SER A 120 -27.99 -23.48 7.83
CA SER A 120 -27.04 -23.88 8.87
C SER A 120 -25.75 -24.49 8.33
N ASP A 121 -25.71 -24.84 7.05
CA ASP A 121 -24.66 -25.66 6.45
C ASP A 121 -23.80 -24.82 5.48
N ALA A 122 -22.60 -25.31 5.20
CA ALA A 122 -21.70 -24.69 4.23
C ALA A 122 -21.49 -25.58 3.01
N PHE A 123 -21.60 -25.00 1.81
CA PHE A 123 -21.20 -25.64 0.58
C PHE A 123 -19.74 -25.36 0.27
N LYS A 124 -18.93 -26.39 0.06
CA LYS A 124 -17.51 -26.25 -0.31
C LYS A 124 -17.26 -26.87 -1.68
N VAL A 125 -16.38 -26.24 -2.46
CA VAL A 125 -15.94 -26.74 -3.77
C VAL A 125 -14.45 -26.51 -3.98
N SER A 126 -13.74 -27.55 -4.42
CA SER A 126 -12.34 -27.49 -4.87
C SER A 126 -12.19 -28.06 -6.27
N PHE A 127 -11.11 -27.67 -6.95
CA PHE A 127 -10.73 -28.21 -8.25
C PHE A 127 -9.35 -28.86 -8.16
N LYS A 128 -9.25 -30.14 -8.51
CA LYS A 128 -7.98 -30.89 -8.51
C LYS A 128 -7.98 -31.89 -9.66
N ARG A 129 -6.85 -32.02 -10.37
CA ARG A 129 -6.66 -32.98 -11.47
C ARG A 129 -7.85 -33.00 -12.46
N GLY A 130 -8.23 -31.82 -12.95
CA GLY A 130 -9.32 -31.68 -13.94
C GLY A 130 -10.75 -31.83 -13.40
N ARG A 131 -10.95 -32.11 -12.10
CA ARG A 131 -12.28 -32.44 -11.56
C ARG A 131 -12.67 -31.56 -10.36
N TYR A 132 -13.98 -31.32 -10.25
CA TYR A 132 -14.61 -30.56 -9.17
C TYR A 132 -15.08 -31.50 -8.07
N TYR A 133 -14.70 -31.19 -6.83
CA TYR A 133 -15.08 -31.94 -5.63
C TYR A 133 -15.97 -31.06 -4.77
N LEU A 134 -17.17 -31.56 -4.46
CA LEU A 134 -18.25 -30.83 -3.83
C LEU A 134 -18.54 -31.41 -2.47
N TYR A 135 -18.83 -30.56 -1.49
CA TYR A 135 -19.14 -30.98 -0.13
C TYR A 135 -20.23 -30.10 0.45
N VAL A 136 -21.16 -30.69 1.21
CA VAL A 136 -21.97 -29.96 2.20
C VAL A 136 -21.45 -30.32 3.58
N VAL A 137 -21.15 -29.31 4.38
CA VAL A 137 -20.52 -29.45 5.69
C VAL A 137 -21.43 -28.85 6.75
N ARG A 138 -21.72 -29.63 7.80
CA ARG A 138 -22.47 -29.24 8.99
C ARG A 138 -21.62 -29.50 10.22
N LYS A 139 -21.44 -28.49 11.10
CA LYS A 139 -20.61 -28.59 12.32
C LYS A 139 -19.27 -29.32 12.05
N SER A 140 -18.56 -28.89 11.00
CA SER A 140 -17.29 -29.48 10.52
C SER A 140 -17.34 -30.89 9.92
N LYS A 141 -18.45 -31.63 10.03
CA LYS A 141 -18.63 -32.94 9.39
C LYS A 141 -19.18 -32.78 7.97
N THR A 142 -18.63 -33.56 7.03
CA THR A 142 -19.19 -33.65 5.67
C THR A 142 -20.44 -34.53 5.72
N ILE A 143 -21.59 -33.96 5.36
CA ILE A 143 -22.88 -34.69 5.34
C ILE A 143 -23.33 -35.05 3.92
N TRP A 144 -22.62 -34.54 2.91
CA TRP A 144 -22.84 -34.89 1.51
C TRP A 144 -21.60 -34.56 0.71
N SER A 145 -21.26 -35.39 -0.27
CA SER A 145 -20.20 -35.11 -1.22
C SER A 145 -20.57 -35.56 -2.63
N ALA A 146 -19.92 -34.98 -3.63
CA ALA A 146 -20.05 -35.39 -5.02
C ALA A 146 -18.82 -34.96 -5.84
N ARG A 147 -18.66 -35.57 -7.01
CA ARG A 147 -17.62 -35.22 -7.99
C ARG A 147 -18.25 -34.84 -9.32
N ARG A 148 -17.69 -33.83 -10.01
CA ARG A 148 -18.15 -33.38 -11.33
C ARG A 148 -16.96 -33.06 -12.23
N ASN A 149 -17.11 -33.29 -13.53
CA ASN A 149 -16.13 -32.88 -14.54
C ASN A 149 -16.45 -31.49 -15.13
N ILE A 150 -17.46 -30.82 -14.59
CA ILE A 150 -17.99 -29.56 -15.09
C ILE A 150 -18.14 -28.54 -13.95
N SER A 151 -18.05 -27.25 -14.28
CA SER A 151 -18.12 -26.16 -13.31
C SER A 151 -19.47 -26.08 -12.59
N ILE A 152 -19.47 -25.40 -11.43
CA ILE A 152 -20.59 -25.39 -10.50
C ILE A 152 -21.21 -24.00 -10.41
N VAL A 153 -22.54 -23.95 -10.30
CA VAL A 153 -23.30 -22.72 -10.12
C VAL A 153 -24.02 -22.77 -8.78
N ILE A 154 -23.77 -21.76 -7.94
CA ILE A 154 -24.42 -21.58 -6.65
C ILE A 154 -25.45 -20.45 -6.81
N LYS A 155 -26.71 -20.76 -6.55
CA LYS A 155 -27.83 -19.82 -6.67
C LYS A 155 -28.46 -19.57 -5.30
N PRO A 156 -28.75 -18.31 -4.94
CA PRO A 156 -29.34 -17.99 -3.65
C PRO A 156 -30.72 -18.65 -3.44
N TRP A 157 -31.51 -18.86 -4.50
CA TRP A 157 -32.87 -19.43 -4.43
C TRP A 157 -33.77 -18.67 -3.43
N ARG A 158 -33.97 -19.18 -2.21
CA ARG A 158 -34.73 -18.51 -1.14
C ARG A 158 -33.90 -17.47 -0.37
N ALA A 159 -32.57 -17.52 -0.47
CA ALA A 159 -31.67 -16.61 0.21
C ALA A 159 -31.67 -15.20 -0.38
N SER A 160 -31.47 -14.21 0.49
CA SER A 160 -31.31 -12.82 0.08
C SER A 160 -29.87 -12.51 -0.36
N TYR A 161 -28.92 -13.31 0.10
CA TYR A 161 -27.51 -13.23 -0.28
C TYR A 161 -26.79 -14.57 -0.14
N LEU A 162 -25.69 -14.71 -0.90
CA LEU A 162 -24.68 -15.74 -0.69
C LEU A 162 -23.47 -15.10 0.01
N ARG A 163 -22.92 -15.77 1.01
CA ARG A 163 -21.67 -15.40 1.68
C ARG A 163 -20.54 -16.26 1.13
N LEU A 164 -19.46 -15.62 0.66
CA LEU A 164 -18.21 -16.31 0.35
C LEU A 164 -17.36 -16.33 1.62
N ASN A 165 -17.34 -17.48 2.31
CA ASN A 165 -16.71 -17.61 3.63
C ASN A 165 -15.21 -17.32 3.58
N ASN A 166 -14.54 -17.58 2.45
CA ASN A 166 -13.11 -17.31 2.24
C ASN A 166 -12.71 -15.84 2.51
N ASN A 167 -13.60 -14.88 2.29
CA ASN A 167 -13.35 -13.47 2.57
C ASN A 167 -14.40 -12.83 3.48
N GLY A 168 -15.34 -13.64 4.00
CA GLY A 168 -16.42 -13.21 4.87
C GLY A 168 -17.48 -12.29 4.24
N ARG A 169 -17.40 -11.97 2.93
CA ARG A 169 -18.29 -11.00 2.28
C ARG A 169 -19.57 -11.63 1.78
N ARG A 170 -20.62 -10.82 1.72
CA ARG A 170 -21.96 -11.17 1.25
C ARG A 170 -22.20 -10.59 -0.14
N PHE A 171 -22.86 -11.32 -1.01
CA PHE A 171 -23.11 -10.93 -2.40
C PHE A 171 -24.54 -11.29 -2.80
N LYS A 172 -25.10 -10.49 -3.71
CA LYS A 172 -26.33 -10.83 -4.42
C LYS A 172 -25.99 -11.56 -5.73
N GLY A 173 -26.98 -12.22 -6.32
CA GLY A 173 -26.81 -12.93 -7.59
C GLY A 173 -26.11 -14.28 -7.42
N ASN A 174 -25.77 -14.89 -8.55
CA ASN A 174 -25.25 -16.25 -8.60
C ASN A 174 -23.72 -16.24 -8.48
N PHE A 175 -23.17 -17.36 -8.02
CA PHE A 175 -21.74 -17.64 -8.14
C PHE A 175 -21.49 -18.76 -9.14
N TYR A 176 -20.45 -18.60 -9.95
CA TYR A 176 -19.83 -19.66 -10.72
C TYR A 176 -18.51 -20.02 -10.03
N ALA A 177 -18.37 -21.28 -9.64
CA ALA A 177 -17.12 -21.84 -9.15
C ALA A 177 -16.50 -22.66 -10.30
N ARG A 178 -15.42 -22.14 -10.89
CA ARG A 178 -14.80 -22.74 -12.08
C ARG A 178 -13.28 -22.56 -12.11
N SER A 179 -12.57 -23.53 -12.68
CA SER A 179 -11.19 -23.33 -13.11
C SER A 179 -11.14 -22.53 -14.42
N ILE A 180 -10.06 -21.76 -14.59
CA ILE A 180 -9.77 -20.92 -15.78
C ILE A 180 -8.33 -21.22 -16.27
N GLY A 181 -7.81 -22.41 -15.93
CA GLY A 181 -6.43 -22.80 -16.19
C GLY A 181 -5.67 -23.11 -14.90
N GLY A 182 -4.77 -24.09 -14.98
CA GLY A 182 -4.03 -24.61 -13.83
C GLY A 182 -4.91 -25.29 -12.77
N SER A 183 -4.40 -25.36 -11.55
CA SER A 183 -5.05 -26.02 -10.40
C SER A 183 -5.97 -25.10 -9.59
N SER A 184 -6.09 -23.83 -9.96
CA SER A 184 -6.89 -22.85 -9.21
C SER A 184 -8.37 -22.88 -9.58
N ILE A 185 -9.23 -22.69 -8.57
CA ILE A 185 -10.66 -22.45 -8.74
C ILE A 185 -11.00 -20.98 -8.45
N TRP A 186 -11.84 -20.40 -9.30
CA TRP A 186 -12.30 -19.02 -9.20
C TRP A 186 -13.74 -18.95 -8.71
N ALA A 187 -14.01 -18.01 -7.80
CA ALA A 187 -15.35 -17.55 -7.46
C ALA A 187 -15.71 -16.34 -8.33
N ILE A 188 -16.66 -16.52 -9.25
CA ILE A 188 -17.15 -15.46 -10.14
C ILE A 188 -18.59 -15.14 -9.79
N ASN A 189 -18.87 -13.90 -9.40
CA ASN A 189 -20.21 -13.43 -9.09
C ASN A 189 -20.89 -12.86 -10.34
N LYS A 190 -21.98 -13.49 -10.80
CA LYS A 190 -22.85 -12.97 -11.87
C LYS A 190 -24.03 -12.24 -11.22
N VAL A 191 -24.10 -10.94 -11.43
CA VAL A 191 -25.04 -10.05 -10.76
C VAL A 191 -25.49 -8.93 -11.70
N SER A 192 -26.62 -8.28 -11.41
CA SER A 192 -27.04 -7.14 -12.25
C SER A 192 -26.05 -5.99 -12.17
N LEU A 193 -25.82 -5.29 -13.28
CA LEU A 193 -24.85 -4.18 -13.36
C LEU A 193 -25.13 -3.11 -12.29
N ARG A 194 -26.41 -2.78 -12.06
CA ARG A 194 -26.82 -1.85 -11.00
C ARG A 194 -26.40 -2.32 -9.60
N THR A 195 -26.55 -3.61 -9.30
CA THR A 195 -26.18 -4.17 -7.99
C THR A 195 -24.68 -4.27 -7.82
N TYR A 196 -23.94 -4.59 -8.88
CA TYR A 196 -22.48 -4.54 -8.91
C TYR A 196 -21.97 -3.14 -8.51
N LEU A 197 -22.49 -2.09 -9.17
CA LEU A 197 -22.08 -0.71 -8.91
C LEU A 197 -22.36 -0.26 -7.47
N LYS A 198 -23.50 -0.65 -6.89
CA LYS A 198 -23.81 -0.37 -5.47
C LYS A 198 -22.85 -1.05 -4.50
N GLY A 199 -22.18 -2.11 -4.93
CA GLY A 199 -21.22 -2.87 -4.15
C GLY A 199 -19.77 -2.46 -4.35
N LEU A 200 -19.47 -1.39 -5.09
CA LEU A 200 -18.12 -0.85 -5.19
C LEU A 200 -17.74 -0.15 -3.89
N GLY A 201 -16.50 -0.35 -3.43
CA GLY A 201 -15.95 0.27 -2.22
C GLY A 201 -14.77 1.21 -2.51
N GLU A 202 -14.80 1.94 -3.62
CA GLU A 202 -13.69 2.79 -4.10
C GLU A 202 -13.54 4.08 -3.28
N GLU A 203 -14.65 4.54 -2.71
CA GLU A 203 -14.79 5.83 -2.06
C GLU A 203 -15.60 5.73 -0.75
N PRO A 204 -15.33 6.60 0.24
CA PRO A 204 -16.13 6.67 1.43
C PRO A 204 -17.48 7.34 1.15
N GLU A 205 -18.50 6.88 1.86
CA GLU A 205 -19.89 7.36 1.78
C GLU A 205 -20.05 8.87 2.03
N SER A 206 -19.12 9.47 2.76
CA SER A 206 -19.09 10.90 3.09
C SER A 206 -18.71 11.81 1.92
N TRP A 207 -18.50 11.27 0.72
CA TRP A 207 -18.28 12.10 -0.46
C TRP A 207 -19.52 12.95 -0.81
N PRO A 208 -19.30 14.15 -1.40
CA PRO A 208 -20.37 14.94 -1.97
C PRO A 208 -21.15 14.12 -3.00
N ILE A 209 -22.48 14.27 -3.05
CA ILE A 209 -23.34 13.46 -3.93
C ILE A 209 -22.99 13.64 -5.42
N LYS A 210 -22.63 14.85 -5.85
CA LYS A 210 -22.13 15.12 -7.22
C LYS A 210 -20.86 14.31 -7.54
N GLY A 211 -19.99 14.12 -6.55
CA GLY A 211 -18.79 13.28 -6.67
C GLY A 211 -19.12 11.78 -6.74
N LEU A 212 -20.08 11.32 -5.93
CA LEU A 212 -20.58 9.94 -5.99
C LEU A 212 -21.26 9.64 -7.34
N ARG A 213 -22.03 10.59 -7.90
CA ARG A 213 -22.63 10.47 -9.25
C ARG A 213 -21.55 10.37 -10.33
N THR A 214 -20.52 11.22 -10.24
CA THR A 214 -19.36 11.17 -11.14
C THR A 214 -18.67 9.82 -11.12
N LEU A 215 -18.40 9.30 -9.92
CA LEU A 215 -17.79 7.99 -9.76
C LEU A 215 -18.70 6.87 -10.27
N ALA A 216 -20.01 6.92 -10.00
CA ALA A 216 -20.96 5.93 -10.50
C ALA A 216 -20.96 5.86 -12.04
N VAL A 217 -20.94 7.01 -12.73
CA VAL A 217 -20.87 7.06 -14.21
C VAL A 217 -19.53 6.55 -14.72
N ALA A 218 -18.40 7.00 -14.15
CA ALA A 218 -17.08 6.53 -14.55
C ALA A 218 -16.91 5.02 -14.33
N ALA A 219 -17.31 4.51 -13.16
CA ALA A 219 -17.24 3.10 -12.81
C ALA A 219 -18.16 2.24 -13.68
N ARG A 220 -19.37 2.71 -14.00
CA ARG A 220 -20.29 2.04 -14.93
C ARG A 220 -19.70 1.98 -16.33
N THR A 221 -19.16 3.10 -16.81
CA THR A 221 -18.53 3.18 -18.14
C THR A 221 -17.37 2.19 -18.24
N TYR A 222 -16.49 2.17 -17.23
CA TYR A 222 -15.40 1.21 -17.17
C TYR A 222 -15.90 -0.24 -17.20
N ALA A 223 -16.86 -0.57 -16.32
CA ALA A 223 -17.41 -1.92 -16.22
C ALA A 223 -18.06 -2.38 -17.54
N VAL A 224 -18.86 -1.52 -18.17
CA VAL A 224 -19.51 -1.81 -19.47
C VAL A 224 -18.47 -2.03 -20.56
N GLY A 225 -17.43 -1.20 -20.63
CA GLY A 225 -16.33 -1.38 -21.60
C GLY A 225 -15.50 -2.65 -21.38
N LYS A 226 -15.63 -3.31 -20.22
CA LYS A 226 -14.96 -4.60 -19.94
C LYS A 226 -15.83 -5.82 -20.21
N ILE A 227 -17.13 -5.66 -20.39
CA ILE A 227 -18.02 -6.74 -20.81
C ILE A 227 -17.67 -7.09 -22.26
N ASN A 228 -16.91 -8.15 -22.43
CA ASN A 228 -16.41 -8.61 -23.72
C ASN A 228 -16.97 -10.01 -24.01
N LYS A 229 -17.66 -10.15 -25.15
CA LYS A 229 -18.22 -11.43 -25.60
C LYS A 229 -17.13 -12.51 -25.81
N LYS A 230 -15.89 -12.12 -26.16
CA LYS A 230 -14.77 -13.06 -26.37
C LYS A 230 -14.19 -13.62 -25.06
N GLN A 231 -14.32 -12.91 -23.93
CA GLN A 231 -13.89 -13.43 -22.64
C GLN A 231 -14.98 -14.34 -22.05
N LYS A 232 -14.69 -15.65 -22.02
CA LYS A 232 -15.70 -16.68 -21.72
C LYS A 232 -16.04 -16.79 -20.23
N HIS A 233 -15.23 -16.26 -19.31
CA HIS A 233 -15.36 -16.59 -17.88
C HIS A 233 -15.86 -15.44 -16.99
N TYR A 234 -15.22 -14.27 -17.07
CA TYR A 234 -15.53 -13.10 -16.25
C TYR A 234 -15.39 -11.83 -17.08
N ASP A 235 -16.07 -10.75 -16.69
CA ASP A 235 -15.95 -9.46 -17.36
C ASP A 235 -14.92 -8.57 -16.68
N ILE A 236 -14.78 -8.69 -15.35
CA ILE A 236 -13.91 -7.80 -14.57
C ILE A 236 -13.21 -8.50 -13.41
N LEU A 237 -11.95 -8.11 -13.16
CA LEU A 237 -11.09 -8.64 -12.11
C LEU A 237 -11.09 -7.78 -10.83
N PRO A 238 -10.80 -8.37 -9.65
CA PRO A 238 -10.73 -7.64 -8.37
C PRO A 238 -9.75 -6.46 -8.35
N GLN A 239 -8.69 -6.53 -9.15
CA GLN A 239 -7.63 -5.51 -9.21
C GLN A 239 -8.03 -4.31 -10.09
N GLN A 240 -9.11 -4.43 -10.87
CA GLN A 240 -9.58 -3.38 -11.77
C GLN A 240 -10.57 -2.44 -11.08
N GLN A 241 -11.52 -3.01 -10.35
CA GLN A 241 -12.49 -2.27 -9.55
C GLN A 241 -12.74 -3.00 -8.23
N TYR A 242 -12.73 -2.25 -7.14
CA TYR A 242 -12.82 -2.82 -5.81
C TYR A 242 -14.28 -3.13 -5.43
N TYR A 243 -14.77 -4.26 -5.94
CA TYR A 243 -16.10 -4.79 -5.67
C TYR A 243 -16.12 -5.61 -4.36
N VAL A 244 -16.96 -5.18 -3.41
CA VAL A 244 -17.08 -5.80 -2.08
C VAL A 244 -18.36 -6.59 -1.88
N GLY A 245 -19.25 -6.62 -2.87
CA GLY A 245 -20.58 -7.22 -2.72
C GLY A 245 -21.54 -6.28 -1.98
N ILE A 246 -22.28 -6.81 -1.02
CA ILE A 246 -23.26 -6.04 -0.24
C ILE A 246 -22.54 -5.15 0.78
N ARG A 247 -22.77 -3.84 0.72
CA ARG A 247 -22.34 -2.87 1.74
C ARG A 247 -23.45 -1.87 2.08
N LYS A 248 -23.35 -1.23 3.25
CA LYS A 248 -24.25 -0.13 3.66
C LYS A 248 -23.73 1.19 3.07
N ALA A 249 -24.34 1.62 1.97
CA ALA A 249 -23.90 2.79 1.19
C ALA A 249 -25.09 3.49 0.49
N PRO A 250 -26.05 4.06 1.25
CA PRO A 250 -27.29 4.61 0.68
C PRO A 250 -27.08 5.78 -0.31
N ARG A 251 -26.13 6.68 -0.07
CA ARG A 251 -25.76 7.79 -0.96
C ARG A 251 -25.09 7.30 -2.23
N LEU A 252 -24.17 6.32 -2.17
CA LEU A 252 -23.69 5.69 -3.41
C LEU A 252 -24.85 5.02 -4.15
N ALA A 253 -25.71 4.29 -3.44
CA ALA A 253 -26.86 3.64 -4.07
C ALA A 253 -27.81 4.65 -4.75
N SER A 254 -28.03 5.81 -4.14
CA SER A 254 -28.77 6.94 -4.72
C SER A 254 -28.03 7.52 -5.94
N ALA A 255 -26.71 7.71 -5.88
CA ALA A 255 -25.92 8.15 -7.02
C ALA A 255 -25.98 7.17 -8.20
N VAL A 256 -25.92 5.86 -7.93
CA VAL A 256 -26.06 4.81 -8.94
C VAL A 256 -27.47 4.82 -9.56
N ASN A 257 -28.51 5.06 -8.76
CA ASN A 257 -29.89 5.13 -9.24
C ASN A 257 -30.15 6.39 -10.08
N SER A 258 -29.75 7.56 -9.57
CA SER A 258 -29.95 8.85 -10.26
C SER A 258 -29.13 8.99 -11.55
N THR A 259 -28.15 8.12 -11.77
CA THR A 259 -27.36 8.05 -13.02
C THR A 259 -27.65 6.77 -13.80
N LYS A 260 -28.86 6.21 -13.65
CA LYS A 260 -29.28 4.97 -14.36
C LYS A 260 -29.02 5.13 -15.86
N SER A 261 -28.36 4.13 -16.43
CA SER A 261 -28.03 4.06 -17.86
C SER A 261 -27.07 5.12 -18.40
N VAL A 262 -26.54 6.03 -17.56
CA VAL A 262 -25.59 7.06 -18.00
C VAL A 262 -24.17 6.51 -18.05
N ILE A 263 -23.52 6.65 -19.20
CA ILE A 263 -22.10 6.33 -19.45
C ILE A 263 -21.40 7.44 -20.24
N ALA A 264 -20.07 7.41 -20.28
CA ALA A 264 -19.26 8.24 -21.15
C ALA A 264 -18.80 7.47 -22.40
N THR A 265 -18.86 8.14 -23.55
CA THR A 265 -18.53 7.57 -24.86
C THR A 265 -17.60 8.49 -25.64
N TYR A 266 -16.77 7.89 -26.50
CA TYR A 266 -16.02 8.60 -27.52
C TYR A 266 -16.43 7.99 -28.88
N GLY A 267 -17.07 8.79 -29.72
CA GLY A 267 -17.91 8.26 -30.80
C GLY A 267 -19.05 7.42 -30.23
N THR A 268 -19.28 6.23 -30.80
CA THR A 268 -20.34 5.29 -30.37
C THR A 268 -19.89 4.34 -29.25
N ARG A 269 -18.59 4.28 -28.94
CA ARG A 269 -18.02 3.29 -28.02
C ARG A 269 -17.85 3.85 -26.61
N PRO A 270 -18.11 3.05 -25.55
CA PRO A 270 -17.76 3.42 -24.18
C PRO A 270 -16.26 3.72 -24.06
N ILE A 271 -15.91 4.79 -23.34
CA ILE A 271 -14.50 5.10 -23.10
C ILE A 271 -13.87 4.10 -22.12
N LEU A 272 -12.54 3.97 -22.17
CA LEU A 272 -11.78 3.46 -21.02
C LEU A 272 -11.77 4.53 -19.91
N ALA A 273 -12.78 4.52 -19.05
CA ALA A 273 -12.91 5.44 -17.92
C ALA A 273 -11.96 5.07 -16.75
N ALA A 274 -10.66 5.10 -17.01
CA ALA A 274 -9.64 4.84 -15.99
C ALA A 274 -9.65 5.93 -14.90
N TYR A 275 -9.51 5.53 -13.63
CA TYR A 275 -9.45 6.47 -12.51
C TYR A 275 -8.46 6.00 -11.44
N SER A 276 -7.89 6.95 -10.69
CA SER A 276 -6.93 6.65 -9.63
C SER A 276 -7.11 7.58 -8.43
N ALA A 277 -6.51 7.23 -7.29
CA ALA A 277 -6.73 7.95 -6.04
C ALA A 277 -6.31 9.43 -6.12
N ASN A 278 -5.17 9.73 -6.74
CA ASN A 278 -4.69 11.10 -6.90
C ASN A 278 -3.71 11.20 -8.08
N SER A 279 -3.85 12.19 -8.94
CA SER A 279 -2.98 12.43 -10.09
C SER A 279 -1.61 13.03 -9.73
N GLY A 280 -1.47 13.67 -8.57
CA GLY A 280 -0.25 14.37 -8.17
C GLY A 280 -0.05 15.71 -8.87
N GLY A 281 -1.13 16.34 -9.33
CA GLY A 281 -1.10 17.61 -10.05
C GLY A 281 -1.05 17.48 -11.57
N TYR A 282 -0.88 16.27 -12.09
CA TYR A 282 -0.85 15.97 -13.52
C TYR A 282 -1.50 14.61 -13.79
N VAL A 283 -2.59 14.60 -14.56
CA VAL A 283 -3.16 13.38 -15.15
C VAL A 283 -2.09 12.74 -16.03
N ALA A 284 -1.91 11.43 -15.88
CA ALA A 284 -0.91 10.69 -16.65
C ALA A 284 -1.42 10.41 -18.07
N ASP A 285 -0.51 10.40 -19.04
CA ASP A 285 -0.81 9.90 -20.37
C ASP A 285 -0.93 8.37 -20.35
N PHE A 286 -1.92 7.82 -21.06
CA PHE A 286 -2.08 6.37 -21.18
C PHE A 286 -0.79 5.69 -21.67
N ARG A 287 -0.13 6.28 -22.67
CA ARG A 287 1.04 5.70 -23.33
C ARG A 287 2.24 5.65 -22.39
N THR A 288 2.41 6.69 -21.57
CA THR A 288 3.47 6.74 -20.53
C THR A 288 3.34 5.61 -19.52
N ILE A 289 2.10 5.25 -19.15
CA ILE A 289 1.83 4.27 -18.09
C ILE A 289 1.73 2.84 -18.62
N TRP A 290 1.03 2.65 -19.74
CA TRP A 290 0.66 1.33 -20.26
C TRP A 290 1.21 1.04 -21.67
N GLY A 291 1.81 2.01 -22.35
CA GLY A 291 2.32 1.87 -23.72
C GLY A 291 1.23 1.74 -24.78
N GLY A 292 1.59 1.31 -25.99
CA GLY A 292 0.65 1.09 -27.11
C GLY A 292 0.11 2.37 -27.75
N LYS A 293 -0.88 2.23 -28.64
CA LYS A 293 -1.45 3.35 -29.44
C LYS A 293 -2.12 4.43 -28.59
N GLY A 294 -2.59 4.10 -27.38
CA GLY A 294 -3.28 5.02 -26.48
C GLY A 294 -4.67 5.43 -26.94
N TYR A 295 -5.25 6.43 -26.28
CA TYR A 295 -6.59 6.94 -26.55
C TYR A 295 -6.58 8.47 -26.64
N PRO A 296 -7.32 9.09 -27.59
CA PRO A 296 -7.41 10.54 -27.71
C PRO A 296 -7.90 11.25 -26.43
N TYR A 297 -8.71 10.56 -25.64
CA TYR A 297 -9.31 11.04 -24.40
C TYR A 297 -8.49 10.71 -23.13
N LEU A 298 -7.36 10.00 -23.21
CA LEU A 298 -6.49 9.66 -22.07
C LEU A 298 -5.08 10.23 -22.24
N ARG A 299 -5.01 11.56 -22.33
CA ARG A 299 -3.76 12.32 -22.54
C ARG A 299 -3.30 13.01 -21.26
N ALA A 300 -2.00 13.31 -21.20
CA ALA A 300 -1.42 14.12 -20.14
C ALA A 300 -2.12 15.47 -20.02
N ARG A 301 -2.51 15.87 -18.80
CA ARG A 301 -3.13 17.17 -18.51
C ARG A 301 -2.76 17.65 -17.11
N LYS A 302 -2.66 18.97 -16.93
CA LYS A 302 -2.49 19.57 -15.59
C LYS A 302 -3.77 19.35 -14.79
N ASP A 303 -3.63 18.95 -13.53
CA ASP A 303 -4.76 18.71 -12.62
C ASP A 303 -4.69 19.61 -11.37
N ASN A 304 -5.25 20.82 -11.50
CA ASN A 304 -5.26 21.79 -10.40
C ASN A 304 -6.13 21.34 -9.22
N TRP A 305 -7.14 20.49 -9.45
CA TRP A 305 -8.08 20.04 -8.42
C TRP A 305 -7.49 18.99 -7.46
N SER A 306 -6.45 18.27 -7.87
CA SER A 306 -5.74 17.34 -6.98
C SER A 306 -4.78 18.02 -5.99
N LYS A 307 -4.43 19.28 -6.22
CA LYS A 307 -3.46 20.02 -5.38
C LYS A 307 -3.94 20.17 -3.94
N GLY A 308 -3.01 20.00 -2.99
CA GLY A 308 -3.28 20.14 -1.55
C GLY A 308 -4.10 19.00 -0.93
N THR A 309 -4.49 17.99 -1.70
CA THR A 309 -5.27 16.85 -1.19
C THR A 309 -4.37 15.71 -0.70
N LYS A 310 -4.95 14.74 0.03
CA LYS A 310 -4.22 13.56 0.51
C LYS A 310 -3.52 12.84 -0.64
N ASN A 311 -2.24 12.51 -0.44
CA ASN A 311 -1.35 11.90 -1.43
C ASN A 311 -0.99 12.78 -2.65
N TYR A 312 -1.30 14.08 -2.66
CA TYR A 312 -0.82 14.99 -3.70
C TYR A 312 0.71 14.98 -3.82
N ARG A 313 1.40 14.96 -2.68
CA ARG A 313 2.83 14.68 -2.53
C ARG A 313 3.02 13.57 -1.50
N TRP A 314 4.10 12.80 -1.64
CA TRP A 314 4.46 11.74 -0.72
C TRP A 314 5.97 11.54 -0.65
N GLY A 315 6.39 10.84 0.39
CA GLY A 315 7.79 10.58 0.70
C GLY A 315 8.31 11.48 1.83
N PRO A 316 9.60 11.35 2.16
CA PRO A 316 10.55 10.41 1.58
C PRO A 316 10.24 8.93 1.90
N VAL A 317 10.42 8.04 0.92
CA VAL A 317 10.43 6.57 1.08
C VAL A 317 11.86 6.10 0.79
N THR A 318 12.51 5.46 1.75
CA THR A 318 13.93 5.08 1.64
C THR A 318 14.08 3.57 1.62
N PHE A 319 14.86 3.07 0.65
CA PHE A 319 15.27 1.67 0.56
C PHE A 319 16.78 1.57 0.79
N SER A 320 17.21 0.54 1.51
CA SER A 320 18.61 0.11 1.48
C SER A 320 18.89 -0.56 0.12
N ARG A 321 20.14 -0.52 -0.34
CA ARG A 321 20.60 -1.14 -1.58
C ARG A 321 20.23 -2.63 -1.63
N SER A 322 20.54 -3.36 -0.56
CA SER A 322 20.19 -4.76 -0.34
C SER A 322 18.69 -5.02 -0.47
N ARG A 323 17.84 -4.18 0.13
CA ARG A 323 16.38 -4.34 0.04
C ARG A 323 15.89 -4.08 -1.37
N LEU A 324 16.40 -3.05 -2.03
CA LEU A 324 16.06 -2.74 -3.42
C LEU A 324 16.47 -3.88 -4.36
N GLN A 325 17.70 -4.38 -4.23
CA GLN A 325 18.22 -5.55 -4.95
C GLN A 325 17.33 -6.78 -4.74
N SER A 326 16.97 -7.08 -3.49
CA SER A 326 16.11 -8.22 -3.18
C SER A 326 14.73 -8.13 -3.85
N ILE A 327 14.09 -6.96 -3.86
CA ILE A 327 12.80 -6.77 -4.52
C ILE A 327 12.92 -6.94 -6.04
N LEU A 328 13.97 -6.38 -6.65
CA LEU A 328 14.19 -6.46 -8.11
C LEU A 328 14.59 -7.87 -8.56
N ARG A 329 15.44 -8.59 -7.81
CA ARG A 329 15.82 -9.98 -8.12
C ARG A 329 14.61 -10.92 -8.13
N LYS A 330 13.68 -10.76 -7.18
CA LYS A 330 12.39 -11.50 -7.14
C LYS A 330 11.50 -11.25 -8.36
N GLN A 331 11.87 -10.33 -9.24
CA GLN A 331 11.15 -9.96 -10.45
C GLN A 331 11.97 -10.24 -11.72
N GLY A 332 13.03 -11.04 -11.59
CA GLY A 332 13.93 -11.37 -12.70
C GLY A 332 14.91 -10.26 -13.08
N VAL A 333 15.04 -9.19 -12.27
CA VAL A 333 15.99 -8.10 -12.54
C VAL A 333 17.23 -8.30 -11.66
N ASN A 334 18.27 -8.90 -12.25
CA ASN A 334 19.55 -9.14 -11.59
C ASN A 334 20.67 -8.32 -12.25
N VAL A 335 21.02 -7.18 -11.65
CA VAL A 335 22.10 -6.29 -12.12
C VAL A 335 23.34 -6.34 -11.20
N GLY A 336 23.44 -7.33 -10.32
CA GLY A 336 24.47 -7.36 -9.28
C GLY A 336 24.27 -6.27 -8.22
N THR A 337 25.37 -5.68 -7.74
CA THR A 337 25.36 -4.63 -6.72
C THR A 337 24.88 -3.32 -7.33
N ILE A 338 23.72 -2.80 -6.89
CA ILE A 338 23.14 -1.59 -7.48
C ILE A 338 23.99 -0.38 -7.11
N SER A 339 24.56 0.26 -8.14
CA SER A 339 25.35 1.47 -8.00
C SER A 339 24.51 2.72 -8.26
N ALA A 340 23.52 2.70 -9.16
CA ALA A 340 22.70 3.86 -9.46
C ALA A 340 21.29 3.54 -9.96
N ILE A 341 20.39 4.52 -9.82
CA ILE A 341 19.06 4.53 -10.41
C ILE A 341 18.93 5.84 -11.17
N ARG A 342 18.83 5.75 -12.51
CA ARG A 342 18.65 6.92 -13.37
C ARG A 342 17.22 6.94 -13.90
N LEU A 343 16.52 8.04 -13.66
CA LEU A 343 15.20 8.28 -14.24
C LEU A 343 15.42 8.78 -15.67
N GLY A 344 14.73 8.19 -16.64
CA GLY A 344 14.75 8.69 -18.02
C GLY A 344 14.00 10.01 -18.18
N SER A 345 13.96 10.51 -19.40
CA SER A 345 13.22 11.72 -19.78
C SER A 345 11.77 11.67 -19.29
N ARG A 346 11.27 12.84 -18.85
CA ARG A 346 9.90 12.97 -18.36
C ARG A 346 8.98 13.23 -19.54
N ALA A 347 7.88 12.48 -19.60
CA ALA A 347 6.79 12.78 -20.51
C ALA A 347 6.07 14.08 -20.10
N SER A 348 5.14 14.54 -20.94
CA SER A 348 4.32 15.74 -20.71
C SER A 348 3.52 15.71 -19.40
N ASP A 349 3.27 14.52 -18.84
CA ASP A 349 2.65 14.32 -17.52
C ASP A 349 3.64 14.37 -16.34
N ARG A 350 4.87 14.81 -16.59
CA ARG A 350 6.00 14.92 -15.65
C ARG A 350 6.50 13.58 -15.10
N ARG A 351 6.11 12.43 -15.65
CA ARG A 351 6.60 11.12 -15.18
C ARG A 351 7.77 10.64 -16.04
N PRO A 352 8.81 10.02 -15.46
CA PRO A 352 9.76 9.27 -16.27
C PRO A 352 9.02 8.10 -16.93
N VAL A 353 9.28 7.86 -18.22
CA VAL A 353 8.73 6.69 -18.93
C VAL A 353 9.49 5.43 -18.52
N ARG A 354 10.82 5.56 -18.40
CA ARG A 354 11.75 4.48 -18.09
C ARG A 354 12.62 4.81 -16.87
N VAL A 355 13.08 3.77 -16.19
CA VAL A 355 14.06 3.82 -15.11
C VAL A 355 15.18 2.85 -15.46
N LYS A 356 16.42 3.35 -15.52
CA LYS A 356 17.62 2.53 -15.71
C LYS A 356 18.21 2.21 -14.35
N VAL A 357 18.24 0.92 -14.00
CA VAL A 357 18.91 0.38 -12.82
C VAL A 357 20.31 -0.07 -13.25
N ILE A 358 21.33 0.48 -12.61
CA ILE A 358 22.75 0.28 -12.94
C ILE A 358 23.39 -0.51 -11.80
N GLY A 359 24.11 -1.57 -12.13
CA GLY A 359 24.85 -2.36 -11.14
C GLY A 359 26.07 -3.07 -11.71
N SER A 360 26.76 -3.80 -10.84
CA SER A 360 28.06 -4.43 -11.16
C SER A 360 28.01 -5.54 -12.20
N LYS A 361 26.83 -6.12 -12.48
CA LYS A 361 26.65 -7.14 -13.53
C LYS A 361 25.96 -6.58 -14.79
N GLY A 362 25.96 -5.26 -14.95
CA GLY A 362 25.33 -4.57 -16.07
C GLY A 362 24.09 -3.77 -15.68
N ASN A 363 23.31 -3.40 -16.69
CA ASN A 363 22.22 -2.42 -16.55
C ASN A 363 20.90 -2.99 -17.05
N ARG A 364 19.78 -2.61 -16.40
CA ARG A 364 18.44 -2.94 -16.87
C ARG A 364 17.55 -1.70 -16.95
N THR A 365 16.89 -1.53 -18.09
CA THR A 365 15.90 -0.46 -18.30
C THR A 365 14.49 -1.00 -18.12
N LEU A 366 13.75 -0.40 -17.18
CA LEU A 366 12.41 -0.82 -16.77
C LEU A 366 11.38 0.26 -17.09
N ARG A 367 10.14 -0.12 -17.38
CA ARG A 367 8.98 0.79 -17.36
C ARG A 367 8.80 1.35 -15.95
N ALA A 368 8.77 2.66 -15.85
CA ALA A 368 8.74 3.34 -14.56
C ALA A 368 7.52 2.95 -13.71
N TYR A 369 6.36 2.75 -14.33
CA TYR A 369 5.15 2.36 -13.60
C TYR A 369 5.09 0.87 -13.27
N SER A 370 4.92 0.01 -14.28
CA SER A 370 4.56 -1.41 -14.10
C SER A 370 5.70 -2.28 -13.55
N GLU A 371 6.94 -1.96 -13.92
CA GLU A 371 8.11 -2.79 -13.61
C GLU A 371 8.94 -2.23 -12.45
N PHE A 372 8.85 -0.92 -12.18
CA PHE A 372 9.62 -0.28 -11.10
C PHE A 372 8.74 0.19 -9.94
N SER A 373 8.02 1.31 -10.07
CA SER A 373 7.25 1.89 -8.95
C SER A 373 6.20 0.95 -8.37
N ALA A 374 5.43 0.27 -9.23
CA ALA A 374 4.37 -0.63 -8.79
C ALA A 374 4.90 -1.82 -7.99
N LYS A 375 6.10 -2.27 -8.35
CA LYS A 375 6.83 -3.41 -7.79
C LYS A 375 7.54 -3.08 -6.48
N LEU A 376 8.05 -1.86 -6.36
CA LEU A 376 8.60 -1.33 -5.10
C LEU A 376 7.52 -0.92 -4.09
N GLY A 377 6.24 -0.98 -4.46
CA GLY A 377 5.14 -0.51 -3.60
C GLY A 377 5.11 1.01 -3.45
N LEU A 378 5.75 1.76 -4.36
CA LEU A 378 5.62 3.22 -4.40
C LEU A 378 4.19 3.59 -4.77
N LYS A 379 3.73 4.75 -4.27
CA LYS A 379 2.34 5.20 -4.50
C LYS A 379 2.05 5.49 -5.98
N SER A 380 3.04 5.92 -6.77
CA SER A 380 2.89 6.24 -8.19
C SER A 380 4.24 6.17 -8.94
N SER A 381 4.22 6.39 -10.26
CA SER A 381 5.40 6.62 -11.10
C SER A 381 5.79 8.10 -11.25
N LEU A 382 5.03 9.04 -10.69
CA LEU A 382 5.47 10.43 -10.59
C LEU A 382 6.46 10.55 -9.44
N ILE A 383 7.71 10.24 -9.75
CA ILE A 383 8.79 10.07 -8.77
C ILE A 383 9.99 10.96 -9.05
N TRP A 384 10.73 11.21 -7.98
CA TRP A 384 12.10 11.72 -7.97
C TRP A 384 12.92 10.77 -7.09
N VAL A 385 14.19 10.58 -7.45
CA VAL A 385 15.12 9.75 -6.71
C VAL A 385 16.35 10.58 -6.34
N ARG A 386 16.83 10.40 -5.11
CA ARG A 386 18.14 10.87 -4.70
C ARG A 386 18.94 9.66 -4.23
N LYS A 387 20.11 9.45 -4.82
CA LYS A 387 21.13 8.54 -4.33
C LYS A 387 21.91 9.28 -3.24
N GLY A 388 22.07 8.66 -2.08
CA GLY A 388 22.69 9.30 -0.92
C GLY A 388 21.78 9.18 0.29
N GLY A 389 22.33 8.63 1.37
CA GLY A 389 21.57 8.34 2.57
C GLY A 389 20.87 9.60 3.08
N SER A 390 19.56 9.53 3.25
CA SER A 390 18.91 10.42 4.22
C SER A 390 19.49 10.06 5.59
N LYS A 391 20.65 10.62 5.92
CA LYS A 391 21.29 10.59 7.23
C LYS A 391 20.32 11.25 8.21
N ARG A 392 19.29 10.53 8.64
CA ARG A 392 18.18 11.05 9.42
C ARG A 392 18.43 10.77 10.89
N LEU A 393 18.38 11.83 11.68
CA LEU A 393 18.39 11.78 13.12
C LEU A 393 17.05 12.35 13.61
N THR A 394 16.18 11.51 14.17
CA THR A 394 14.90 11.98 14.72
C THR A 394 15.04 12.27 16.21
N ILE A 395 14.17 13.13 16.75
CA ILE A 395 14.10 13.46 18.17
C ILE A 395 12.63 13.56 18.62
N ASN A 396 12.34 12.97 19.77
CA ASN A 396 11.06 12.95 20.49
C ASN A 396 11.32 13.01 22.00
N ALA A 397 10.26 13.24 22.78
CA ALA A 397 10.31 13.25 24.24
C ALA A 397 9.11 12.50 24.83
N SER A 398 9.23 12.04 26.08
CA SER A 398 8.13 11.40 26.84
C SER A 398 6.95 12.34 27.09
N THR A 399 7.20 13.65 27.18
CA THR A 399 6.17 14.68 27.33
C THR A 399 6.62 15.99 26.66
N LYS A 400 5.67 16.88 26.36
CA LYS A 400 5.93 18.26 25.88
C LYS A 400 5.87 19.31 26.99
N ARG A 401 5.33 18.96 28.16
CA ARG A 401 5.16 19.83 29.32
C ARG A 401 5.60 19.10 30.59
N LEU A 402 6.32 19.77 31.47
CA LEU A 402 6.78 19.22 32.75
C LEU A 402 6.94 20.31 33.81
N ARG A 403 7.09 19.91 35.09
CA ARG A 403 7.51 20.82 36.16
C ARG A 403 9.05 20.92 36.22
N PRO A 404 9.66 22.08 36.53
CA PRO A 404 11.10 22.19 36.68
C PRO A 404 11.66 21.13 37.65
N GLY A 405 12.77 20.48 37.31
CA GLY A 405 13.37 19.38 38.09
C GLY A 405 12.82 17.98 37.75
N GLN A 406 11.67 17.88 37.08
CA GLN A 406 11.10 16.60 36.66
C GLN A 406 11.96 15.95 35.56
N PRO A 407 12.21 14.61 35.61
CA PRO A 407 12.94 13.92 34.57
C PRO A 407 12.19 13.90 33.23
N LEU A 408 12.89 14.27 32.17
CA LEU A 408 12.43 14.19 30.79
C LEU A 408 13.22 13.13 30.03
N LEU A 409 12.51 12.22 29.38
CA LEU A 409 13.13 11.23 28.53
C LEU A 409 13.09 11.67 27.07
N ILE A 410 14.25 11.81 26.44
CA ILE A 410 14.42 12.17 25.03
C ILE A 410 14.90 10.95 24.26
N TYR A 411 14.29 10.65 23.12
CA TYR A 411 14.62 9.48 22.32
C TYR A 411 14.44 9.74 20.83
N GLY A 412 15.06 8.90 20.00
CA GLY A 412 15.04 9.08 18.57
C GLY A 412 15.55 7.89 17.79
N ARG A 413 15.46 7.99 16.45
CA ARG A 413 15.98 7.00 15.49
C ARG A 413 17.17 7.58 14.74
N ILE A 414 18.14 6.71 14.47
CA ILE A 414 19.35 6.99 13.70
C ILE A 414 19.25 6.17 12.41
N THR A 415 19.26 6.84 11.26
CA THR A 415 19.20 6.19 9.96
C THR A 415 20.30 6.75 9.07
N PRO A 416 21.22 5.92 8.55
CA PRO A 416 21.42 4.50 8.88
C PRO A 416 21.84 4.27 10.34
N LYS A 417 21.86 3.00 10.80
CA LYS A 417 22.54 2.60 12.05
C LYS A 417 23.95 3.18 12.01
N THR A 418 24.39 3.80 13.09
CA THR A 418 25.68 4.50 13.12
C THR A 418 26.27 4.36 14.51
N LYS A 419 27.56 4.00 14.57
CA LYS A 419 28.37 4.06 15.77
C LYS A 419 28.95 5.48 15.90
N GLY A 420 28.91 6.07 17.09
CA GLY A 420 29.51 7.38 17.33
C GLY A 420 28.95 8.08 18.56
N THR A 421 29.37 9.32 18.78
CA THR A 421 28.94 10.12 19.94
C THR A 421 27.78 11.03 19.58
N LEU A 422 26.60 10.75 20.14
CA LEU A 422 25.43 11.60 20.00
C LEU A 422 25.47 12.72 21.05
N THR A 423 25.41 13.97 20.59
CA THR A 423 25.33 15.16 21.44
C THR A 423 23.90 15.68 21.46
N LEU A 424 23.24 15.61 22.61
CA LEU A 424 21.97 16.29 22.84
C LEU A 424 22.25 17.73 23.27
N ARG A 425 21.68 18.70 22.55
CA ARG A 425 21.82 20.13 22.79
C ARG A 425 20.47 20.74 23.15
N TYR A 426 20.49 21.86 23.86
CA TYR A 426 19.31 22.64 24.18
C TYR A 426 19.57 24.14 24.16
N LYS A 427 18.52 24.95 23.99
CA LYS A 427 18.51 26.38 24.32
C LYS A 427 17.32 26.72 25.20
N LYS A 428 17.45 27.78 26.02
CA LYS A 428 16.47 28.24 27.02
C LYS A 428 16.29 29.76 26.86
N GLY A 429 15.07 30.23 26.58
CA GLY A 429 14.71 31.67 26.56
C GLY A 429 15.62 32.57 25.70
N GLY A 430 15.61 32.39 24.37
CA GLY A 430 16.40 33.22 23.43
C GLY A 430 17.91 32.94 23.37
N ARG A 431 18.51 32.42 24.45
CA ARG A 431 19.96 32.18 24.59
C ARG A 431 20.52 31.13 23.60
N GLY A 432 21.85 31.14 23.44
CA GLY A 432 22.61 30.21 22.59
C GLY A 432 22.48 28.72 22.95
N TRP A 433 22.95 27.85 22.06
CA TRP A 433 22.86 26.39 22.20
C TRP A 433 23.88 25.84 23.21
N LYS A 434 23.39 25.23 24.30
CA LYS A 434 24.18 24.50 25.30
C LYS A 434 24.13 22.99 25.08
N THR A 435 25.13 22.25 25.57
CA THR A 435 25.14 20.79 25.56
C THR A 435 24.39 20.27 26.79
N ALA A 436 23.40 19.39 26.59
CA ALA A 436 22.69 18.72 27.69
C ALA A 436 23.41 17.42 28.11
N LYS A 437 23.79 16.58 27.14
CA LYS A 437 24.46 15.30 27.38
C LYS A 437 25.11 14.76 26.11
N ARG A 438 26.22 14.02 26.24
CA ARG A 438 26.84 13.21 25.18
C ARG A 438 26.65 11.73 25.52
N VAL A 439 26.31 10.90 24.53
CA VAL A 439 26.10 9.45 24.70
C VAL A 439 26.68 8.69 23.52
N LYS A 440 27.48 7.65 23.78
CA LYS A 440 27.92 6.71 22.74
C LYS A 440 26.71 5.92 22.25
N VAL A 441 26.46 5.93 20.94
CA VAL A 441 25.39 5.17 20.31
C VAL A 441 26.00 4.11 19.40
N ASN A 442 25.46 2.90 19.43
CA ASN A 442 25.78 1.82 18.50
C ASN A 442 24.49 1.14 18.05
N GLY A 443 23.70 1.84 17.21
CA GLY A 443 22.35 1.37 16.94
C GLY A 443 21.55 2.29 16.02
N SER A 444 20.31 1.87 15.79
CA SER A 444 19.31 2.63 15.02
C SER A 444 18.42 3.50 15.92
N ARG A 445 18.67 3.54 17.23
CA ARG A 445 17.91 4.27 18.24
C ARG A 445 18.81 4.83 19.33
N TYR A 446 18.34 5.85 20.02
CA TYR A 446 18.97 6.39 21.22
C TYR A 446 17.90 6.84 22.23
N LYS A 447 18.28 6.89 23.51
CA LYS A 447 17.44 7.32 24.63
C LYS A 447 18.33 8.03 25.67
N ILE A 448 17.92 9.23 26.10
CA ILE A 448 18.68 10.12 26.98
C ILE A 448 17.72 10.71 28.01
N LYS A 449 18.04 10.59 29.30
CA LYS A 449 17.32 11.24 30.40
C LYS A 449 17.98 12.58 30.73
N VAL A 450 17.20 13.66 30.76
CA VAL A 450 17.63 15.02 31.16
C VAL A 450 16.67 15.61 32.18
N ARG A 451 17.07 16.67 32.90
CA ARG A 451 16.24 17.37 33.88
C ARG A 451 16.29 18.88 33.65
N PRO A 452 15.29 19.47 32.98
CA PRO A 452 15.16 20.92 32.88
C PRO A 452 14.86 21.51 34.28
N ASN A 453 15.80 22.25 34.87
CA ASN A 453 15.74 22.63 36.30
C ASN A 453 15.05 23.98 36.60
N THR A 454 14.69 24.75 35.57
CA THR A 454 14.08 26.08 35.74
C THR A 454 12.82 26.21 34.89
N ALA A 455 11.82 26.96 35.35
CA ALA A 455 10.60 27.22 34.58
C ALA A 455 10.93 28.06 33.34
N ASN A 456 10.80 27.49 32.14
CA ASN A 456 11.20 28.12 30.89
C ASN A 456 10.76 27.32 29.64
N ARG A 457 10.90 27.95 28.45
CA ARG A 457 10.77 27.28 27.16
C ARG A 457 12.13 26.72 26.71
N TYR A 458 12.21 25.40 26.58
CA TYR A 458 13.39 24.69 26.11
C TYR A 458 13.22 24.25 24.66
N VAL A 459 14.28 24.37 23.86
CA VAL A 459 14.34 23.80 22.50
C VAL A 459 15.49 22.81 22.44
N PHE A 460 15.20 21.54 22.19
CA PHE A 460 16.19 20.47 22.08
C PHE A 460 16.50 20.10 20.62
N SER A 461 17.75 19.71 20.36
CA SER A 461 18.20 19.11 19.10
C SER A 461 19.29 18.08 19.37
N ALA A 462 19.28 16.96 18.66
CA ALA A 462 20.32 15.95 18.70
C ALA A 462 21.28 16.13 17.52
N LYS A 463 22.58 15.93 17.76
CA LYS A 463 23.65 15.96 16.76
C LYS A 463 24.45 14.65 16.81
N LEU A 464 24.79 14.09 15.66
CA LEU A 464 25.66 12.91 15.53
C LEU A 464 26.55 13.08 14.28
N GLY A 465 27.83 13.39 14.47
CA GLY A 465 28.69 13.86 13.39
C GLY A 465 28.12 15.12 12.72
N SER A 466 27.99 15.12 11.39
CA SER A 466 27.34 16.18 10.62
C SER A 466 25.80 16.16 10.67
N ARG A 467 25.17 15.11 11.23
CA ARG A 467 23.71 14.97 11.27
C ARG A 467 23.11 15.80 12.39
N ARG A 468 21.99 16.49 12.12
CA ARG A 468 21.19 17.18 13.14
C ARG A 468 19.72 16.76 13.06
N SER A 469 19.07 16.64 14.21
CA SER A 469 17.62 16.47 14.26
C SER A 469 16.91 17.81 14.07
N ARG A 470 15.60 17.76 13.78
CA ARG A 470 14.73 18.93 13.93
C ARG A 470 14.81 19.51 15.35
N ASN A 471 14.40 20.76 15.50
CA ASN A 471 14.20 21.38 16.80
C ASN A 471 12.92 20.85 17.46
N MET A 472 12.99 20.61 18.76
CA MET A 472 11.87 20.12 19.57
C MET A 472 11.64 21.01 20.78
N VAL A 473 10.46 21.63 20.85
CA VAL A 473 10.08 22.49 21.98
C VAL A 473 9.53 21.67 23.13
N ILE A 474 9.92 22.04 24.35
CA ILE A 474 9.45 21.52 25.64
C ILE A 474 9.21 22.71 26.58
N LEU A 475 8.08 22.72 27.29
CA LEU A 475 7.73 23.77 28.25
C LEU A 475 7.88 23.25 29.68
N ALA A 476 8.73 23.89 30.48
CA ALA A 476 8.80 23.65 31.92
C ALA A 476 8.08 24.80 32.64
N ARG A 477 7.05 24.52 33.44
CA ARG A 477 6.25 25.52 34.17
C ARG A 477 5.84 25.02 35.55
N GLY A 478 5.55 25.93 36.48
CA GLY A 478 5.12 25.63 37.86
C GLY A 478 6.28 25.48 38.85
N LYS A 479 5.95 25.16 40.11
CA LYS A 479 6.93 25.00 41.21
C LYS A 479 7.94 23.88 40.91
N ARG A 480 9.20 24.10 41.28
CA ARG A 480 10.30 23.14 41.09
C ARG A 480 10.09 21.90 41.95
N VAL A 481 10.26 20.73 41.36
CA VAL A 481 10.26 19.45 42.07
C VAL A 481 11.65 19.25 42.70
N LYS A 482 11.72 19.23 44.04
CA LYS A 482 12.94 18.90 44.79
C LYS A 482 13.28 17.41 44.62
N ARG A 483 14.56 17.07 44.62
CA ARG A 483 15.03 15.68 44.57
C ARG A 483 14.74 15.07 45.94
N LEU A 484 13.95 14.00 46.01
CA LEU A 484 13.97 13.12 47.18
C LEU A 484 15.37 12.49 47.22
N SER A 485 16.25 13.00 48.07
CA SER A 485 17.49 12.36 48.46
C SER A 485 17.19 11.47 49.67
N GLY A 486 16.74 10.26 49.42
CA GLY A 486 16.61 9.24 50.44
C GLY A 486 17.03 7.90 49.85
N LYS A 487 18.18 7.38 50.31
CA LYS A 487 18.34 5.94 50.44
C LYS A 487 17.33 5.52 51.51
N GLY A 488 16.14 5.15 51.08
CA GLY A 488 15.09 4.66 51.95
C GLY A 488 14.27 3.67 51.15
N LYS A 489 14.37 2.38 51.50
CA LYS A 489 13.38 1.38 51.11
C LYS A 489 12.04 1.88 51.67
N ALA A 490 11.19 2.43 50.82
CA ALA A 490 9.80 2.67 51.16
C ALA A 490 8.98 1.68 50.34
N SER A 491 8.64 0.56 50.98
CA SER A 491 7.44 -0.19 50.65
C SER A 491 6.26 0.78 50.75
N LEU A 492 5.49 0.90 49.68
CA LEU A 492 4.19 1.56 49.73
C LEU A 492 3.17 0.59 49.15
N SER A 493 2.35 0.13 50.07
CA SER A 493 1.25 -0.82 49.91
C SER A 493 0.22 -0.32 48.90
N ALA A 494 -0.44 -1.29 48.28
CA ALA A 494 -1.57 -1.07 47.41
C ALA A 494 -2.76 -0.52 48.23
N LYS A 495 -2.88 0.81 48.32
CA LYS A 495 -4.16 1.45 48.70
C LYS A 495 -5.03 1.55 47.45
N ARG A 496 -6.06 0.70 47.41
CA ARG A 496 -7.24 0.85 46.54
C ARG A 496 -7.76 2.28 46.68
N ILE A 497 -7.74 3.03 45.59
CA ILE A 497 -8.57 4.24 45.44
C ILE A 497 -9.64 3.86 44.42
N SER A 498 -10.83 3.60 44.93
CA SER A 498 -12.08 3.60 44.18
C SER A 498 -12.33 5.01 43.65
N ILE A 499 -12.41 5.14 42.32
CA ILE A 499 -12.95 6.33 41.68
C ILE A 499 -14.15 5.87 40.85
N ASN A 500 -15.34 6.19 41.34
CA ASN A 500 -16.57 6.17 40.57
C ASN A 500 -16.43 7.11 39.38
N ALA A 501 -16.47 6.57 38.16
CA ALA A 501 -16.57 7.34 36.94
C ALA A 501 -17.77 6.84 36.13
N SER A 502 -18.86 7.60 36.21
CA SER A 502 -20.10 7.41 35.47
C SER A 502 -19.86 7.25 33.96
N ALA A 503 -20.63 6.34 33.38
CA ALA A 503 -20.57 5.95 32.00
C ALA A 503 -20.86 7.11 31.02
N LYS A 504 -19.88 7.46 30.18
CA LYS A 504 -20.12 7.93 28.81
C LYS A 504 -19.44 6.98 27.84
N ARG A 505 -20.25 6.14 27.19
CA ARG A 505 -19.86 5.19 26.12
C ARG A 505 -19.04 5.90 25.04
N VAL A 506 -17.71 5.76 25.10
CA VAL A 506 -16.81 6.10 24.00
C VAL A 506 -16.90 4.98 22.96
N ARG A 507 -17.52 5.27 21.81
CA ARG A 507 -17.61 4.36 20.67
C ARG A 507 -16.19 3.95 20.20
N PRO A 508 -15.93 2.66 19.93
CA PRO A 508 -14.63 2.24 19.41
C PRO A 508 -14.35 2.88 18.04
N ARG A 509 -13.20 3.53 17.93
CA ARG A 509 -12.69 4.17 16.70
C ARG A 509 -12.56 3.13 15.59
N GLN A 510 -13.14 3.47 14.44
CA GLN A 510 -13.11 2.69 13.21
C GLN A 510 -11.66 2.39 12.74
N PRO A 511 -11.39 1.20 12.18
CA PRO A 511 -10.12 0.90 11.54
C PRO A 511 -9.93 1.76 10.27
N ILE A 512 -8.78 2.42 10.19
CA ILE A 512 -8.32 3.16 9.03
C ILE A 512 -8.00 2.16 7.91
N LEU A 513 -8.85 2.07 6.90
CA LEU A 513 -8.60 1.28 5.69
C LEU A 513 -7.43 1.88 4.88
N ILE A 514 -6.34 1.12 4.84
CA ILE A 514 -5.23 1.31 3.92
C ILE A 514 -5.55 0.51 2.65
N TYR A 515 -6.07 1.17 1.61
CA TYR A 515 -6.05 0.60 0.26
C TYR A 515 -4.67 0.81 -0.35
N GLY A 516 -3.83 -0.21 -0.22
CA GLY A 516 -2.57 -0.36 -0.91
C GLY A 516 -2.35 -1.85 -1.15
N LYS A 517 -2.56 -2.28 -2.39
CA LYS A 517 -2.11 -3.54 -3.01
C LYS A 517 -1.86 -4.71 -2.04
N ALA A 518 -2.83 -5.62 -1.94
CA ALA A 518 -2.51 -7.01 -1.65
C ALA A 518 -1.85 -7.62 -2.90
N THR A 519 -0.53 -7.63 -2.94
CA THR A 519 0.20 -8.71 -3.60
C THR A 519 -0.10 -9.98 -2.80
N PHE A 520 -0.88 -10.88 -3.39
CA PHE A 520 -0.87 -12.29 -2.97
C PHE A 520 0.55 -12.79 -3.23
N LEU A 521 1.34 -12.89 -2.17
CA LEU A 521 2.51 -13.75 -2.14
C LEU A 521 1.96 -15.14 -1.87
N ASP A 522 2.06 -15.99 -2.88
CA ASP A 522 1.97 -17.43 -2.73
C ASP A 522 3.07 -17.88 -1.75
N LYS A 523 2.67 -18.55 -0.68
CA LYS A 523 3.57 -19.26 0.22
C LYS A 523 3.17 -20.73 0.11
N THR A 524 3.79 -21.44 -0.84
CA THR A 524 4.04 -22.89 -0.78
C THR A 524 5.07 -23.25 -1.85
N THR A 525 6.34 -23.07 -1.52
CA THR A 525 7.41 -24.02 -1.86
C THR A 525 8.53 -23.77 -0.85
N LEU A 526 8.80 -24.83 -0.06
CA LEU A 526 9.42 -24.88 1.27
C LEU A 526 8.54 -24.33 2.40
#